data_AF-A0A804MMG3-F1
#
_entry.id   AF-A0A804MMG3-F1
#
_cell.length_a   1.000
_cell.length_b   1.000
_cell.length_c   1.000
_cell.angle_alpha   90.00
_cell.angle_beta   90.00
_cell.angle_gamma   90.00
#
_symmetry.space_group_name_H-M   'P 1'
#
loop_
_entity.id
_entity.type
_entity.pdbx_description
1 polymer ?
#
loop_
_entity_poly.entity_id
_entity_poly.type
_entity_poly.pdbx_seq_one_letter_code
_entity_poly.pdbx_strand_id
1 'polypeptide(L)'
;MHARGWRSIYCMPKRPAFKGSAPINLSDRLNQVLRWALGSIEILFSRHCPIWYGYGGRLKFLERFAYINTTIYPLTSIPLLLYCILPAVCLLTGNFIIPKVKRTH
;
A
#
# COMPACT_ATOMS: atom_id res chain seq x y z
N MET A 1 -13.03 15.46 -4.51
CA MET A 1 -13.05 16.12 -5.84
C MET A 1 -13.34 15.12 -6.96
N HIS A 2 -12.52 14.08 -7.16
CA HIS A 2 -12.73 13.10 -8.24
C HIS A 2 -14.06 12.32 -8.14
N ALA A 3 -14.55 12.01 -6.94
CA ALA A 3 -15.88 11.41 -6.77
C ALA A 3 -17.04 12.29 -7.32
N ARG A 4 -16.81 13.61 -7.46
CA ARG A 4 -17.75 14.57 -8.10
C ARG A 4 -17.55 14.69 -9.62
N GLY A 5 -16.65 13.91 -10.23
CA GLY A 5 -16.42 13.84 -11.68
C GLY A 5 -15.30 14.72 -12.23
N TRP A 6 -14.56 15.41 -11.36
CA TRP A 6 -13.37 16.17 -11.75
C TRP A 6 -12.22 15.24 -12.18
N ARG A 7 -11.42 15.71 -13.15
CA ARG A 7 -10.25 15.00 -13.68
C ARG A 7 -8.99 15.79 -13.36
N SER A 8 -7.92 15.10 -12.98
CA SER A 8 -6.57 15.67 -12.82
C SER A 8 -5.69 15.31 -14.01
N ILE A 9 -4.67 16.13 -14.26
CA ILE A 9 -3.66 15.92 -15.30
C ILE A 9 -2.29 15.87 -14.62
N TYR A 10 -1.49 14.86 -14.96
CA TYR A 10 -0.11 14.73 -14.51
C TYR A 10 0.83 15.12 -15.66
N CYS A 11 1.53 16.25 -15.51
CA CYS A 11 2.43 16.80 -16.52
C CYS A 11 3.89 16.70 -16.04
N MET A 12 4.76 16.13 -16.87
CA MET A 12 6.19 15.96 -16.57
C MET A 12 7.04 16.75 -17.59
N PRO A 13 7.38 18.02 -17.32
CA PRO A 13 8.24 18.80 -18.21
C PRO A 13 9.66 18.25 -18.25
N LYS A 14 10.41 18.54 -19.32
CA LYS A 14 11.81 18.06 -19.51
C LYS A 14 12.75 18.46 -18.38
N ARG A 15 12.50 19.60 -17.72
CA ARG A 15 13.24 20.06 -16.55
C ARG A 15 12.31 20.01 -15.34
N PRO A 16 12.75 19.54 -14.16
CA PRO A 16 11.93 19.54 -12.96
C PRO A 16 11.50 20.97 -12.62
N ALA A 17 10.21 21.26 -12.77
CA ALA A 17 9.64 22.59 -12.51
C ALA A 17 9.62 22.93 -11.01
N PHE A 18 9.56 21.90 -10.15
CA PHE A 18 9.60 22.03 -8.70
C PHE A 18 10.75 21.19 -8.16
N LYS A 19 11.63 21.82 -7.37
CA LYS A 19 12.73 21.17 -6.65
C LYS A 19 12.59 21.49 -5.16
N GLY A 20 12.85 20.51 -4.31
CA GLY A 20 12.88 20.67 -2.86
C GLY A 20 14.00 19.84 -2.25
N SER A 21 14.39 20.17 -1.02
CA SER A 21 15.37 19.39 -0.27
C SER A 21 14.73 18.11 0.29
N ALA A 22 15.44 17.00 0.21
CA ALA A 22 15.01 15.71 0.77
C ALA A 22 15.62 15.49 2.16
N PRO A 23 14.97 14.69 3.05
CA PRO A 23 15.58 14.30 4.32
C PRO A 23 16.88 13.53 4.08
N ILE A 24 17.94 13.92 4.80
CA ILE A 24 19.29 13.32 4.66
C ILE A 24 19.50 12.20 5.67
N ASN A 25 18.85 12.28 6.84
CA ASN A 25 18.96 11.27 7.87
C ASN A 25 17.87 10.19 7.73
N LEU A 26 18.17 8.99 8.24
CA LEU A 26 17.26 7.85 8.19
C LEU A 26 16.03 8.07 9.09
N SER A 27 16.21 8.67 10.26
CA SER A 27 15.14 8.88 11.26
C SER A 27 13.98 9.71 10.71
N ASP A 28 14.26 10.83 10.05
CA ASP A 28 13.26 11.70 9.43
C ASP A 28 12.56 10.99 8.28
N ARG A 29 13.30 10.21 7.50
CA ARG A 29 12.72 9.41 6.42
C ARG A 29 11.76 8.34 6.95
N LEU A 30 12.13 7.64 8.02
CA LEU A 30 11.26 6.65 8.68
C LEU A 30 10.03 7.31 9.29
N ASN A 31 10.19 8.44 10.01
CA ASN A 31 9.08 9.21 10.56
C ASN A 31 8.14 9.73 9.47
N GLN A 32 8.66 10.12 8.31
CA GLN A 32 7.85 10.53 7.17
C GLN A 32 7.00 9.37 6.63
N VAL A 33 7.61 8.20 6.40
CA VAL A 33 6.89 7.02 5.90
C VAL A 33 5.87 6.52 6.93
N LEU A 34 6.20 6.56 8.22
CA LEU A 34 5.26 6.24 9.31
C LEU A 34 4.04 7.17 9.29
N ARG A 35 4.25 8.48 9.13
CA ARG A 35 3.13 9.44 9.00
C ARG A 35 2.25 9.14 7.79
N TRP A 36 2.83 8.75 6.66
CA TRP A 36 2.05 8.34 5.48
C TRP A 36 1.23 7.09 5.74
N ALA A 37 1.81 6.09 6.42
CA ALA A 37 1.12 4.86 6.78
C ALA A 37 -0.04 5.14 7.73
N LEU A 38 0.18 5.94 8.77
CA LEU A 38 -0.86 6.35 9.73
C LEU A 38 -2.01 7.09 9.03
N GLY A 39 -1.71 8.05 8.16
CA GLY A 39 -2.74 8.78 7.41
C GLY A 39 -3.56 7.86 6.49
N SER A 40 -2.92 6.88 5.83
CA SER A 40 -3.65 5.88 5.04
C SER A 40 -4.57 5.00 5.87
N ILE A 41 -4.13 4.58 7.07
CA ILE A 41 -4.95 3.82 8.01
C ILE A 41 -6.11 4.66 8.55
N GLU A 42 -5.87 5.93 8.88
CA GLU A 42 -6.94 6.86 9.29
C GLU A 42 -8.01 7.01 8.20
N ILE A 43 -7.60 7.17 6.93
CA ILE A 43 -8.53 7.21 5.79
C ILE A 43 -9.31 5.90 5.67
N LEU A 44 -8.66 4.75 5.86
CA LEU A 44 -9.29 3.44 5.78
C LEU A 44 -10.44 3.27 6.80
N PHE A 45 -10.24 3.77 8.03
CA PHE A 45 -11.24 3.71 9.10
C PHE A 45 -12.19 4.92 9.14
N SER A 46 -11.96 5.92 8.28
CA SER A 46 -12.84 7.09 8.18
C SER A 46 -14.09 6.82 7.34
N ARG A 47 -15.07 7.75 7.43
CA ARG A 47 -16.23 7.81 6.53
C ARG A 47 -15.89 7.99 5.04
N HIS A 48 -14.64 8.36 4.74
CA HIS A 48 -14.16 8.62 3.38
C HIS A 48 -13.43 7.41 2.77
N CYS A 49 -13.51 6.24 3.40
CA CYS A 49 -12.92 5.00 2.91
C CYS A 49 -13.41 4.69 1.47
N PRO A 50 -12.51 4.51 0.49
CA PRO A 50 -12.87 4.29 -0.92
C PRO A 50 -13.63 2.99 -1.17
N ILE A 51 -13.65 2.08 -0.19
CA ILE A 51 -14.40 0.82 -0.21
C ILE A 51 -15.91 1.04 -0.06
N TRP A 52 -16.35 2.08 0.65
CA TRP A 52 -17.77 2.33 0.94
C TRP A 52 -18.24 3.72 0.49
N TYR A 53 -17.32 4.67 0.33
CA TYR A 53 -17.63 6.04 -0.01
C TYR A 53 -17.79 6.27 -1.53
N GLY A 54 -18.77 7.09 -1.92
CA GLY A 54 -18.87 7.64 -3.28
C GLY A 54 -19.44 6.70 -4.35
N TYR A 55 -20.26 5.70 -3.98
CA TYR A 55 -20.90 4.78 -4.94
C TYR A 55 -21.97 5.43 -5.84
N GLY A 56 -22.55 6.57 -5.43
CA GLY A 56 -23.40 7.42 -6.30
C GLY A 56 -22.62 8.51 -7.05
N GLY A 57 -21.28 8.47 -7.00
CA GLY A 57 -20.41 9.47 -7.63
C GLY A 57 -20.08 9.17 -9.09
N ARG A 58 -19.25 10.02 -9.67
CA ARG A 58 -18.75 9.90 -11.06
C ARG A 58 -17.32 9.31 -11.12
N LEU A 59 -16.94 8.51 -10.11
CA LEU A 59 -15.61 7.92 -10.00
C LEU A 59 -15.51 6.69 -10.91
N LYS A 60 -14.47 6.61 -11.75
CA LYS A 60 -14.25 5.45 -12.62
C LYS A 60 -13.90 4.21 -11.78
N PHE A 61 -14.30 3.03 -12.24
CA PHE A 61 -14.04 1.77 -11.53
C PHE A 61 -12.54 1.54 -11.27
N LEU A 62 -11.69 1.67 -12.30
CA LEU A 62 -10.23 1.50 -12.15
C LEU A 62 -9.58 2.58 -11.26
N GLU A 63 -10.14 3.78 -11.27
CA GLU A 63 -9.68 4.87 -10.39
C GLU A 63 -10.02 4.56 -8.92
N ARG A 64 -11.21 4.00 -8.66
CA ARG A 64 -11.55 3.48 -7.33
C ARG A 64 -10.59 2.39 -6.89
N PHE A 65 -10.27 1.44 -7.77
CA PHE A 65 -9.32 0.36 -7.45
C PHE A 65 -7.93 0.91 -7.07
N ALA A 66 -7.43 1.91 -7.81
CA ALA A 66 -6.18 2.59 -7.48
C ALA A 66 -6.23 3.29 -6.10
N TYR A 67 -7.36 3.91 -5.75
CA TYR A 67 -7.55 4.50 -4.42
C TYR A 67 -7.64 3.47 -3.30
N ILE A 68 -8.36 2.38 -3.51
CA ILE A 68 -8.39 1.27 -2.55
C ILE A 68 -6.96 0.78 -2.29
N ASN A 69 -6.19 0.51 -3.34
CA ASN A 69 -4.79 0.09 -3.23
C ASN A 69 -3.93 1.08 -2.42
N THR A 70 -4.09 2.38 -2.66
CA THR A 70 -3.36 3.45 -1.94
C THR A 70 -3.81 3.62 -0.48
N THR A 71 -5.02 3.21 -0.14
CA THR A 71 -5.49 3.25 1.25
C THR A 71 -5.07 1.99 2.02
N ILE A 72 -5.11 0.82 1.40
CA ILE A 72 -4.81 -0.46 2.08
C ILE A 72 -3.32 -0.83 2.10
N TYR A 73 -2.44 -0.13 1.37
CA TYR A 73 -1.02 -0.51 1.27
C TYR A 73 -0.33 -0.76 2.63
N PRO A 74 -0.59 -0.01 3.73
CA PRO A 74 0.12 -0.27 4.98
C PRO A 74 -0.22 -1.65 5.57
N LEU A 75 -1.41 -2.17 5.30
CA LEU A 75 -1.84 -3.50 5.78
C LEU A 75 -1.05 -4.64 5.12
N THR A 76 -0.44 -4.41 3.96
CA THR A 76 0.43 -5.40 3.31
C THR A 76 1.68 -5.72 4.14
N SER A 77 2.04 -4.87 5.11
CA SER A 77 3.13 -5.14 6.05
C SER A 77 2.86 -6.34 6.96
N ILE A 78 1.59 -6.65 7.29
CA ILE A 78 1.23 -7.78 8.16
C ILE A 78 1.56 -9.13 7.49
N PRO A 79 1.01 -9.47 6.31
CA PRO A 79 1.37 -10.72 5.63
C PRO A 79 2.85 -10.74 5.24
N LEU A 80 3.46 -9.60 4.95
CA LEU A 80 4.90 -9.52 4.70
C LEU A 80 5.73 -9.91 5.92
N LEU A 81 5.41 -9.37 7.11
CA LEU A 81 6.09 -9.73 8.36
C LEU A 81 5.93 -11.22 8.66
N LEU A 82 4.72 -11.76 8.53
CA LEU A 82 4.46 -13.18 8.69
C LEU A 82 5.29 -14.02 7.71
N TYR A 83 5.34 -13.61 6.44
CA TYR A 83 6.13 -14.26 5.41
C TYR A 83 7.64 -14.21 5.70
N CYS A 84 8.17 -13.10 6.21
CA CYS A 84 9.57 -12.98 6.60
C CYS A 84 9.94 -13.85 7.81
N ILE A 85 9.02 -14.04 8.76
CA ILE A 85 9.22 -14.87 9.96
C ILE A 85 9.10 -16.37 9.64
N LEU A 86 8.26 -16.72 8.66
CA LEU A 86 7.91 -18.10 8.32
C LEU A 86 9.14 -19.02 8.05
N PRO A 87 10.15 -18.62 7.24
CA PRO A 87 11.34 -19.46 7.03
C PRO A 87 12.13 -19.73 8.32
N ALA A 88 12.25 -18.74 9.21
CA ALA A 88 12.96 -18.90 10.47
C ALA A 88 12.23 -19.89 11.39
N VAL A 89 10.90 -19.80 11.46
CA VAL A 89 10.07 -20.76 12.21
C VAL A 89 10.19 -22.17 11.64
N CYS A 90 10.10 -22.34 10.32
CA CYS A 90 10.28 -23.63 9.67
C CYS A 90 11.67 -24.23 9.92
N LEU A 91 12.72 -23.40 9.90
CA LEU A 91 14.10 -23.83 10.12
C LEU A 91 14.34 -24.27 11.57
N LEU A 92 13.80 -23.53 12.55
CA LEU A 92 13.98 -23.84 13.98
C LEU A 92 13.11 -25.01 14.45
N THR A 93 11.91 -25.18 13.90
CA THR A 93 10.99 -26.26 14.29
C THR A 93 11.18 -27.55 13.48
N GLY A 94 11.84 -27.48 12.33
CA GLY A 94 11.94 -28.59 11.38
C GLY A 94 10.63 -28.93 10.66
N ASN A 95 9.54 -28.20 10.93
CA ASN A 95 8.24 -28.42 10.33
C ASN A 95 8.13 -27.64 9.02
N PHE A 96 7.91 -28.37 7.92
CA PHE A 96 7.63 -27.78 6.62
C PHE A 96 6.12 -27.79 6.34
N ILE A 97 5.62 -26.66 5.83
CA ILE A 97 4.19 -26.48 5.55
C ILE A 97 3.77 -27.23 4.28
N ILE A 98 4.69 -27.38 3.31
CA ILE A 98 4.40 -28.00 2.02
C ILE A 98 4.99 -29.43 2.01
N PRO A 99 4.17 -30.48 1.80
CA PRO A 99 4.67 -31.84 1.68
C PRO A 99 5.48 -32.01 0.38
N LYS A 100 6.54 -32.83 0.44
CA LYS A 100 7.30 -33.19 -0.77
C LYS A 100 6.42 -34.06 -1.68
N VAL A 101 6.10 -33.57 -2.86
CA VAL A 101 5.49 -34.38 -3.91
C VAL A 101 6.56 -35.33 -4.46
N LYS A 102 6.41 -36.64 -4.25
CA LYS A 102 7.20 -37.66 -4.95
C LYS A 102 6.52 -37.96 -6.28
N ARG A 103 7.24 -37.89 -7.41
CA ARG A 103 6.78 -38.56 -8.63
C ARG A 103 6.93 -40.05 -8.41
N THR A 104 5.82 -40.76 -8.33
CA THR A 104 5.77 -42.21 -8.52
C THR A 104 5.95 -42.46 -10.01
N HIS A 105 7.14 -42.94 -10.42
CA HIS A 105 7.44 -43.84 -11.54
C HIS A 105 8.97 -43.95 -11.67
#